data_AF-A0A6C0LSB1-F1
#
_entry.id   AF-A0A6C0LSB1-F1
#
_cell.length_a   1.000
_cell.length_b   1.000
_cell.length_c   1.000
_cell.angle_alpha   90.00
_cell.angle_beta   90.00
_cell.angle_gamma   90.00
#
_symmetry.space_group_name_H-M   'P 1'
#
loop_
_entity.id
_entity.type
_entity.pdbx_description
1 polymer ?
#
loop_
_entity_poly.entity_id
_entity_poly.type
_entity_poly.pdbx_seq_one_letter_code
_entity_poly.pdbx_strand_id
1 'polypeptide(L)'
;MNKLIKYIIIFILFSLFGWTYENILLNKKSQDTTLTEIIGINAPFLLIYGVGGILIFYTYSNFPHMKLLSKIIIASILINSVECISGKLSYYIRGYHTWNYNKCFYPLCDGYISLFTIILWTLMITMILLIFSYLDKKNK
;
A
#
# COMPACT_ATOMS: atom_id res chain seq x y z
N MET A 1 10.69 17.34 -13.49
CA MET A 1 10.96 16.69 -12.18
C MET A 1 11.53 15.29 -12.41
N ASN A 2 12.66 14.97 -11.77
CA ASN A 2 13.34 13.67 -11.89
C ASN A 2 12.40 12.50 -11.50
N LYS A 3 12.48 11.36 -12.22
CA LYS A 3 11.69 10.14 -11.97
C LYS A 3 11.87 9.65 -10.52
N LEU A 4 13.09 9.71 -9.98
CA LEU A 4 13.37 9.35 -8.59
C LEU A 4 12.61 10.25 -7.61
N ILE A 5 12.62 11.57 -7.84
CA ILE A 5 11.91 12.53 -6.99
C ILE A 5 10.39 12.25 -6.99
N LYS A 6 9.82 11.87 -8.14
CA LYS A 6 8.40 11.46 -8.21
C LYS A 6 8.11 10.25 -7.32
N TYR A 7 8.94 9.21 -7.36
CA TYR A 7 8.77 8.03 -6.51
C TYR A 7 8.90 8.36 -5.01
N ILE A 8 9.86 9.21 -4.64
CA ILE A 8 10.04 9.65 -3.25
C ILE A 8 8.79 10.40 -2.77
N ILE A 9 8.27 11.34 -3.57
CA ILE A 9 7.06 12.09 -3.22
C ILE A 9 5.86 11.15 -3.08
N ILE A 10 5.68 10.22 -4.02
CA ILE A 10 4.56 9.27 -3.98
C ILE A 10 4.66 8.36 -2.75
N PHE A 11 5.85 7.87 -2.44
CA PHE A 11 6.10 7.11 -1.23
C PHE A 11 5.66 7.87 0.02
N ILE A 12 6.15 9.11 0.16
CA ILE A 12 5.84 9.97 1.32
C ILE A 12 4.33 10.21 1.44
N LEU A 13 3.68 10.62 0.35
CA LEU A 13 2.24 10.91 0.36
C LEU A 13 1.42 9.68 0.76
N PHE A 14 1.71 8.53 0.17
CA PHE A 14 0.98 7.32 0.47
C PHE A 14 1.25 6.80 1.88
N SER A 15 2.49 6.90 2.38
CA SER A 15 2.81 6.56 3.77
C SER A 15 2.04 7.41 4.78
N LEU A 16 1.92 8.72 4.53
CA LEU A 16 1.14 9.64 5.36
C LEU A 16 -0.38 9.34 5.30
N PHE A 17 -0.90 9.04 4.11
CA PHE A 17 -2.31 8.68 3.95
C PHE A 17 -2.64 7.35 4.62
N GLY A 18 -1.77 6.35 4.48
CA GLY A 18 -1.90 5.08 5.19
C GLY A 18 -1.95 5.27 6.69
N TRP A 19 -1.01 6.07 7.22
CA TRP A 19 -0.98 6.37 8.66
C TRP A 19 -2.25 7.05 9.14
N THR A 20 -2.73 8.04 8.39
CA THR A 20 -4.01 8.73 8.66
C THR A 20 -5.18 7.76 8.64
N TYR A 21 -5.24 6.89 7.64
CA TYR A 21 -6.29 5.89 7.51
C TYR A 21 -6.34 4.93 8.71
N GLU A 22 -5.20 4.37 9.12
CA GLU A 22 -5.18 3.43 10.24
C GLU A 22 -5.43 4.10 11.60
N ASN A 23 -4.71 5.20 11.88
CA ASN A 23 -4.71 5.79 13.22
C ASN A 23 -5.90 6.73 13.46
N ILE A 24 -6.33 7.50 12.46
CA ILE A 24 -7.42 8.47 12.63
C ILE A 24 -8.77 7.84 12.28
N LEU A 25 -8.87 7.14 11.15
CA LEU A 25 -10.18 6.64 10.67
C LEU A 25 -10.57 5.29 11.28
N LEU A 26 -9.63 4.37 11.45
CA LEU A 26 -9.90 3.06 12.05
C LEU A 26 -9.67 3.01 13.55
N ASN A 27 -9.12 4.08 14.14
CA ASN A 27 -8.65 4.15 15.53
C ASN A 27 -7.79 2.93 15.93
N LYS A 28 -7.10 2.35 14.94
CA LYS A 28 -6.15 1.27 15.15
C LYS A 28 -4.81 1.94 15.40
N LYS A 29 -4.29 1.79 16.61
CA LYS A 29 -2.89 2.13 16.86
C LYS A 29 -2.06 1.24 15.94
N SER A 30 -1.47 1.83 14.90
CA SER A 30 -0.70 1.07 13.91
C SER A 30 0.35 0.26 14.66
N GLN A 31 0.35 -1.05 14.45
CA GLN A 31 1.39 -1.93 15.01
C GLN A 31 2.68 -1.87 14.18
N ASP A 32 2.68 -1.14 13.06
CA ASP A 32 3.86 -0.85 12.26
C ASP A 32 4.72 0.21 12.97
N THR A 33 5.49 -0.27 13.94
CA THR A 33 6.54 0.47 14.66
C THR A 33 7.87 0.44 13.92
N THR A 34 7.89 0.04 12.63
CA THR A 34 9.12 -0.24 11.90
C THR A 34 10.11 0.93 11.89
N LEU A 35 9.62 2.14 11.65
CA LEU A 35 10.47 3.34 11.69
C LEU A 35 10.90 3.70 13.11
N THR A 36 10.01 3.58 14.09
CA THR A 36 10.34 3.83 15.49
C THR A 36 11.43 2.88 15.98
N GLU A 37 11.38 1.61 15.58
CA GLU A 37 12.33 0.59 16.02
C GLU A 37 13.67 0.61 15.27
N ILE A 38 13.66 0.90 13.96
CA ILE A 38 14.90 0.90 13.16
C ILE A 38 15.69 2.19 13.35
N ILE A 39 15.00 3.34 13.38
CA ILE A 39 15.65 4.66 13.38
C ILE A 39 15.26 5.55 14.56
N GLY A 40 14.45 5.07 15.51
CA GLY A 40 14.06 5.84 16.69
C GLY A 40 13.04 6.95 16.41
N ILE A 41 12.47 7.01 15.21
CA ILE A 41 11.56 8.09 14.81
C ILE A 41 10.12 7.60 14.90
N ASN A 42 9.37 8.17 15.84
CA ASN A 42 7.92 8.04 15.89
C ASN A 42 7.29 9.02 14.89
N ALA A 43 7.28 8.64 13.61
CA ALA A 43 6.71 9.43 12.53
C ALA A 43 5.39 8.84 12.03
N PRO A 44 4.47 9.67 11.49
CA PRO A 44 3.23 9.21 10.88
C PRO A 44 3.45 8.55 9.50
N PHE A 45 4.34 7.56 9.43
CA PHE A 45 4.77 6.95 8.19
C PHE A 45 4.55 5.44 8.23
N LEU A 46 3.61 4.94 7.42
CA LEU A 46 3.46 3.51 7.19
C LEU A 46 4.20 3.11 5.92
N LEU A 47 5.24 2.29 6.07
CA LEU A 47 6.11 1.90 4.97
C LEU A 47 5.34 1.12 3.90
N ILE A 48 4.46 0.20 4.32
CA ILE A 48 3.69 -0.65 3.41
C ILE A 48 2.81 0.17 2.45
N TYR A 49 2.20 1.25 2.94
CA TYR A 49 1.38 2.13 2.12
C TYR A 49 2.23 2.92 1.12
N GLY A 50 3.39 3.43 1.55
CA GLY A 50 4.34 4.10 0.67
C GLY A 50 4.82 3.20 -0.46
N VAL A 51 5.20 1.95 -0.14
CA VAL A 51 5.56 0.94 -1.15
C VAL A 51 4.37 0.66 -2.08
N GLY A 52 3.15 0.55 -1.54
CA GLY A 52 1.94 0.39 -2.34
C GLY A 52 1.74 1.52 -3.35
N GLY A 53 1.92 2.78 -2.92
CA GLY A 53 1.88 3.95 -3.80
C GLY A 53 2.91 3.88 -4.94
N ILE A 54 4.15 3.48 -4.62
CA ILE A 54 5.20 3.26 -5.62
C ILE A 54 4.76 2.22 -6.65
N LEU A 55 4.21 1.08 -6.22
CA LEU A 55 3.79 0.00 -7.11
C LEU A 55 2.64 0.41 -8.03
N ILE A 56 1.65 1.14 -7.50
CA ILE A 56 0.54 1.68 -8.28
C ILE A 56 1.07 2.62 -9.36
N PHE A 57 1.92 3.58 -8.97
CA PHE A 57 2.49 4.54 -9.90
C PHE A 57 3.41 3.88 -10.93
N TYR A 58 4.23 2.92 -10.50
CA TYR A 58 5.09 2.13 -11.39
C TYR A 58 4.25 1.41 -12.45
N THR A 59 3.18 0.74 -12.03
CA THR A 59 2.26 0.03 -12.93
C THR A 59 1.58 1.00 -13.91
N TYR A 60 1.18 2.18 -13.42
CA TYR A 60 0.56 3.19 -14.27
C TYR A 60 1.50 3.73 -15.35
N SER A 61 2.70 4.17 -14.94
CA SER A 61 3.64 4.92 -15.79
C SER A 61 4.48 4.06 -16.73
N ASN A 62 4.84 2.83 -16.35
CA ASN A 62 5.72 1.99 -17.18
C ASN A 62 4.94 1.07 -18.14
N PHE A 63 3.61 0.96 -17.99
CA PHE A 63 2.77 0.14 -18.87
C PHE A 63 1.64 0.95 -19.53
N PRO A 64 1.93 2.05 -20.25
CA PRO A 64 0.89 2.95 -20.77
C PRO A 64 -0.11 2.28 -21.72
N HIS A 65 0.32 1.25 -22.47
CA HIS A 65 -0.51 0.53 -23.44
C HIS A 65 -1.47 -0.50 -22.81
N MET A 66 -1.28 -0.85 -21.54
CA MET A 66 -2.16 -1.83 -20.88
C MET A 66 -3.52 -1.22 -20.58
N LYS A 67 -4.58 -2.03 -20.75
CA LYS A 67 -5.94 -1.67 -20.34
C LYS A 67 -5.98 -1.37 -18.84
N LEU A 68 -6.81 -0.39 -18.45
CA LEU A 68 -6.95 0.04 -17.06
C LEU A 68 -7.27 -1.13 -16.11
N LEU A 69 -8.17 -2.02 -16.52
CA LEU A 69 -8.53 -3.22 -15.75
C LEU A 69 -7.31 -4.12 -15.47
N SER A 70 -6.45 -4.33 -16.47
CA SER A 70 -5.23 -5.12 -16.30
C SER A 70 -4.26 -4.46 -15.33
N LYS A 71 -4.14 -3.13 -15.36
CA LYS A 71 -3.32 -2.38 -14.38
C LYS A 71 -3.85 -2.53 -12.96
N ILE A 72 -5.17 -2.47 -12.78
CA ILE A 72 -5.81 -2.67 -11.47
C ILE A 72 -5.48 -4.06 -10.94
N ILE A 73 -5.70 -5.11 -11.74
CA ILE A 73 -5.45 -6.50 -11.34
C ILE A 73 -3.98 -6.69 -10.95
N ILE A 74 -3.04 -6.22 -11.78
CA ILE A 74 -1.59 -6.36 -11.50
C ILE A 74 -1.20 -5.62 -10.23
N ALA A 75 -1.64 -4.37 -10.07
CA ALA A 75 -1.33 -3.59 -8.87
C ALA A 75 -1.94 -4.23 -7.61
N SER A 76 -3.17 -4.75 -7.67
CA SER A 76 -3.79 -5.49 -6.56
C SER A 76 -2.98 -6.72 -6.18
N ILE A 77 -2.55 -7.54 -7.15
CA ILE A 77 -1.73 -8.72 -6.89
C ILE A 77 -0.40 -8.31 -6.23
N LEU A 78 0.29 -7.31 -6.80
CA LEU A 78 1.58 -6.86 -6.29
C LEU A 78 1.49 -6.35 -4.85
N ILE A 79 0.51 -5.49 -4.53
CA ILE A 79 0.37 -4.91 -3.19
C ILE A 79 0.07 -6.00 -2.15
N ASN A 80 -0.91 -6.87 -2.42
CA ASN A 80 -1.27 -7.93 -1.48
C ASN A 80 -0.14 -8.96 -1.32
N SER A 81 0.66 -9.19 -2.36
CA SER A 81 1.87 -10.02 -2.26
C SER A 81 2.91 -9.37 -1.35
N VAL A 82 3.16 -8.07 -1.51
CA VAL A 82 4.09 -7.33 -0.64
C VAL A 82 3.61 -7.30 0.79
N GLU A 83 2.31 -7.12 1.04
CA GLU A 83 1.73 -7.14 2.38
C GLU A 83 1.89 -8.51 3.05
N CYS A 84 1.58 -9.59 2.32
CA CYS A 84 1.80 -10.96 2.78
C CYS A 84 3.29 -11.25 3.09
N ILE A 85 4.21 -10.89 2.19
CA ILE A 85 5.66 -11.10 2.39
C ILE A 85 6.18 -10.27 3.56
N SER A 86 5.80 -9.00 3.63
CA SER A 86 6.22 -8.10 4.70
C SER A 86 5.68 -8.55 6.05
N GLY A 87 4.48 -9.12 6.09
CA GLY A 87 3.86 -9.61 7.31
C GLY A 87 4.62 -10.80 7.87
N LYS A 88 4.95 -11.75 6.98
CA LYS A 88 5.81 -12.89 7.30
C LYS A 88 7.19 -12.47 7.77
N LEU A 89 7.80 -11.51 7.06
CA LEU A 89 9.13 -11.01 7.39
C LEU A 89 9.15 -10.29 8.75
N SER A 90 8.13 -9.49 9.04
CA SER A 90 7.94 -8.85 10.34
C SER A 90 7.92 -9.87 11.46
N TYR A 91 7.12 -10.92 11.32
CA TYR A 91 7.03 -11.95 12.35
C TYR A 91 8.35 -12.71 12.52
N TYR A 92 9.02 -13.04 11.42
CA TYR A 92 10.32 -13.72 11.48
C TYR A 92 11.41 -12.89 12.15
N ILE A 93 11.47 -11.58 11.87
CA ILE A 93 12.51 -10.70 12.42
C ILE A 93 12.19 -10.28 13.86
N ARG A 94 10.92 -10.06 14.19
CA ARG A 94 10.52 -9.35 15.42
C ARG A 94 9.68 -10.19 16.39
N GLY A 95 9.21 -11.35 15.96
CA GLY A 95 8.38 -12.24 16.78
C GLY A 95 6.94 -11.76 16.98
N TYR A 96 6.51 -10.67 16.34
CA TYR A 96 5.14 -10.17 16.40
C TYR A 96 4.54 -9.92 15.01
N HIS A 97 3.21 -10.01 14.93
CA HIS A 97 2.46 -9.73 13.71
C HIS A 97 2.26 -8.22 13.57
N THR A 98 2.87 -7.59 12.55
CA THR A 98 2.59 -6.17 12.24
C THR A 98 1.14 -5.98 11.76
N TRP A 99 0.60 -6.98 11.05
CA TRP A 99 -0.80 -7.01 10.65
C TRP A 99 -1.41 -8.35 11.02
N ASN A 100 -2.63 -8.31 11.57
CA ASN A 100 -3.38 -9.50 11.92
C ASN A 100 -4.85 -9.34 11.51
N TYR A 101 -5.19 -9.96 10.38
CA TYR A 101 -6.52 -9.98 9.80
C TYR A 101 -7.27 -11.30 10.07
N ASN A 102 -6.85 -12.11 11.06
CA ASN A 102 -7.53 -13.36 11.40
C ASN A 102 -8.99 -13.16 11.85
N LYS A 103 -9.34 -11.95 12.28
CA LYS A 103 -10.72 -11.57 12.64
C LYS A 103 -11.51 -10.96 11.48
N CYS A 104 -10.88 -10.78 10.32
CA CYS A 104 -11.53 -10.23 9.13
C CYS A 104 -12.15 -11.33 8.28
N PHE A 105 -13.01 -10.93 7.33
CA PHE A 105 -13.67 -11.86 6.44
C PHE A 105 -12.67 -12.57 5.52
N TYR A 106 -12.60 -13.90 5.66
CA TYR A 106 -11.76 -14.82 4.89
C TYR A 106 -10.25 -14.47 4.96
N PRO A 107 -9.58 -14.79 6.09
CA PRO A 107 -8.15 -14.56 6.23
C PRO A 107 -7.34 -15.48 5.31
N LEU A 108 -6.23 -14.95 4.80
CA LEU A 108 -5.32 -15.59 3.87
C LEU A 108 -3.88 -15.29 4.27
N CYS A 109 -2.91 -16.02 3.72
CA CYS A 109 -1.48 -15.86 4.04
C CYS A 109 -1.27 -15.79 5.57
N ASP A 110 -1.69 -16.82 6.30
CA ASP A 110 -1.50 -16.91 7.76
C ASP A 110 -2.13 -15.74 8.55
N GLY A 111 -3.12 -15.06 7.97
CA GLY A 111 -3.78 -13.91 8.55
C GLY A 111 -3.10 -12.57 8.29
N TYR A 112 -2.07 -12.51 7.44
CA TYR A 112 -1.42 -11.25 7.05
C TYR A 112 -2.18 -10.48 5.97
N ILE A 113 -3.13 -11.13 5.27
CA ILE A 113 -4.11 -10.47 4.40
C ILE A 113 -5.49 -11.13 4.61
N SER A 114 -6.54 -10.51 4.08
CA SER A 114 -7.88 -11.09 4.06
C SER A 114 -8.59 -10.72 2.75
N LEU A 115 -9.63 -11.46 2.37
CA LEU A 115 -10.43 -11.09 1.20
C LEU A 115 -11.02 -9.67 1.35
N PHE A 116 -11.41 -9.30 2.58
CA PHE A 116 -11.87 -7.95 2.87
C PHE A 116 -10.82 -6.88 2.57
N THR A 117 -9.58 -7.06 3.04
CA THR A 117 -8.50 -6.08 2.77
C THR A 117 -8.08 -6.08 1.31
N ILE A 118 -8.08 -7.23 0.62
CA ILE A 118 -7.84 -7.33 -0.83
C ILE A 118 -8.85 -6.48 -1.61
N ILE A 119 -10.14 -6.56 -1.23
CA ILE A 119 -11.21 -5.77 -1.86
C ILE A 119 -10.98 -4.28 -1.63
N LEU A 120 -10.69 -3.86 -0.38
CA LEU A 120 -10.42 -2.46 -0.05
C LEU A 120 -9.24 -1.90 -0.84
N TRP A 121 -8.12 -2.64 -0.90
CA TRP A 121 -6.96 -2.27 -1.70
C TRP A 121 -7.33 -2.12 -3.18
N THR A 122 -8.08 -3.07 -3.73
CA THR A 122 -8.49 -3.05 -5.14
C THR A 122 -9.37 -1.85 -5.46
N LEU A 123 -10.30 -1.49 -4.56
CA LEU A 123 -11.12 -0.28 -4.70
C LEU A 123 -10.25 0.98 -4.67
N MET A 124 -9.31 1.07 -3.73
CA MET A 124 -8.41 2.22 -3.63
C MET A 124 -7.52 2.36 -4.87
N ILE A 125 -6.93 1.26 -5.34
CA ILE A 125 -6.14 1.20 -6.58
C ILE A 125 -6.97 1.68 -7.77
N THR A 126 -8.22 1.20 -7.88
CA THR A 126 -9.14 1.59 -8.94
C THR A 126 -9.37 3.10 -8.95
N MET A 127 -9.68 3.68 -7.78
CA MET A 127 -9.88 5.13 -7.64
C MET A 127 -8.63 5.92 -8.05
N ILE A 128 -7.45 5.53 -7.59
CA ILE A 128 -6.20 6.22 -7.90
C ILE A 128 -5.88 6.15 -9.39
N LEU A 129 -5.98 4.96 -10.00
CA LEU A 129 -5.68 4.79 -11.42
C LEU A 129 -6.70 5.51 -12.32
N LEU A 130 -7.96 5.62 -11.89
CA LEU A 130 -8.97 6.45 -12.55
C LEU A 130 -8.62 7.94 -12.47
N ILE A 131 -8.22 8.43 -11.29
CA ILE A 131 -7.78 9.81 -11.10
C ILE A 131 -6.58 10.12 -12.02
N PHE A 132 -5.56 9.26 -12.03
CA PHE A 132 -4.41 9.45 -12.93
C PHE A 132 -4.84 9.47 -14.40
N SER A 133 -5.69 8.53 -14.81
CA SER A 133 -6.21 8.47 -16.18
C SER A 133 -7.03 9.71 -16.57
N TYR A 134 -7.78 10.29 -15.63
CA TYR A 134 -8.53 11.53 -15.85
C TYR A 134 -7.59 12.74 -16.00
N LEU A 135 -6.60 12.88 -15.11
CA LEU A 135 -5.62 13.96 -15.16
C LEU A 135 -4.79 13.92 -16.45
N ASP A 136 -4.37 12.74 -16.90
CA ASP A 136 -3.62 12.58 -18.15
C ASP A 136 -4.46 12.93 -19.39
N LYS A 137 -5.78 12.71 -19.36
CA LYS A 137 -6.68 13.14 -20.46
C LYS A 137 -6.85 14.66 -20.49
N LYS A 138 -6.86 15.33 -19.33
CA LYS A 138 -7.05 16.79 -19.23
C LYS A 138 -5.81 17.57 -19.67
N ASN A 139 -4.62 16.97 -19.52
CA ASN A 139 -3.34 17.61 -19.84
C ASN A 139 -2.84 17.34 -21.28
N LYS A 140 -3.65 16.67 -22.11
CA LYS A 140 -3.41 16.46 -23.55
C LYS A 140 -4.38 17.31 -24.35
#